data_AF-O26397-F1
#
_entry.id   AF-O26397-F1
#
_cell.length_a   1.000
_cell.length_b   1.000
_cell.length_c   1.000
_cell.angle_alpha   90.00
_cell.angle_beta   90.00
_cell.angle_gamma   90.00
#
_symmetry.space_group_name_H-M   'P 1'
#
loop_
_entity.id
_entity.type
_entity.pdbx_description
1 polymer ?
#
loop_
_entity_poly.entity_id
_entity_poly.type
_entity_poly.pdbx_seq_one_letter_code
_entity_poly.pdbx_strand_id
1 'polypeptide(L)'
;MRGTLKKIGGIEFGLMSPEDIRKISVAQIVTPDTYNEDGYPIENGLMDPRLGVIDPRFRCWTCGARGGECPGHFGSINLARPVIHVGFADTIHKILRSTCRKCGRVLLTGTEIEEYIRGYLKPWRKRKTSRHW
;
A
#
# COMPACT_ATOMS: atom_id res chain seq x y z
N MET A 1 14.22 28.59 -8.73
CA MET A 1 13.34 27.63 -9.42
C MET A 1 11.90 28.14 -9.36
N ARG A 2 11.36 28.71 -10.46
CA ARG A 2 9.93 29.01 -10.57
C ARG A 2 9.23 27.77 -11.11
N GLY A 3 8.87 26.85 -10.23
CA GLY A 3 8.07 25.67 -10.59
C GLY A 3 6.59 26.02 -10.49
N THR A 4 5.82 25.78 -11.55
CA THR A 4 4.36 25.94 -11.53
C THR A 4 3.76 25.03 -10.46
N LEU A 5 3.15 25.61 -9.42
CA LEU A 5 2.48 24.86 -8.36
C LEU A 5 1.32 24.07 -8.97
N LYS A 6 1.41 22.74 -8.94
CA LYS A 6 0.33 21.85 -9.39
C LYS A 6 -0.71 21.71 -8.28
N LYS A 7 -1.99 21.81 -8.64
CA LYS A 7 -3.10 21.51 -7.73
C LYS A 7 -3.45 20.03 -7.83
N ILE A 8 -3.82 19.42 -6.71
CA ILE A 8 -4.30 18.03 -6.65
C ILE A 8 -5.72 18.00 -7.22
N GLY A 9 -5.93 17.24 -8.31
CA GLY A 9 -7.25 17.10 -8.94
C GLY A 9 -8.14 16.05 -8.28
N GLY A 10 -7.56 15.05 -7.60
CA GLY A 10 -8.28 13.98 -6.93
C GLY A 10 -7.32 12.92 -6.35
N ILE A 11 -7.88 11.96 -5.62
CA ILE A 11 -7.15 10.83 -5.02
C ILE A 11 -7.88 9.55 -5.42
N GLU A 12 -7.15 8.60 -6.00
CA GLU A 12 -7.66 7.27 -6.32
C GLU A 12 -7.21 6.30 -5.24
N PHE A 13 -8.16 5.72 -4.53
CA PHE A 13 -7.89 4.72 -3.50
C PHE A 13 -7.78 3.33 -4.14
N GLY A 14 -6.85 2.53 -3.60
CA GLY A 14 -6.61 1.17 -4.05
C GLY A 14 -5.89 0.35 -2.99
N LEU A 15 -5.57 -0.90 -3.35
CA LEU A 15 -4.71 -1.76 -2.54
C LEU A 15 -3.27 -1.65 -3.05
N MET A 16 -2.32 -1.61 -2.12
CA MET A 16 -0.90 -1.60 -2.47
C MET A 16 -0.44 -3.02 -2.75
N SER A 17 0.17 -3.25 -3.91
CA SER A 17 0.74 -4.56 -4.23
C SER A 17 2.00 -4.83 -3.40
N PRO A 18 2.35 -6.09 -3.12
CA PRO A 18 3.63 -6.41 -2.48
C PRO A 18 4.84 -5.85 -3.22
N GLU A 19 4.76 -5.77 -4.55
CA GLU A 19 5.79 -5.20 -5.42
C GLU A 19 5.93 -3.69 -5.20
N ASP A 20 4.81 -2.97 -5.11
CA ASP A 20 4.81 -1.53 -4.84
C ASP A 20 5.37 -1.22 -3.44
N ILE A 21 4.98 -2.00 -2.42
CA ILE A 21 5.51 -1.88 -1.05
C ILE A 21 7.03 -2.00 -1.05
N ARG A 22 7.58 -3.01 -1.74
CA ARG A 22 9.03 -3.20 -1.83
C ARG A 22 9.70 -2.07 -2.61
N LYS A 23 9.04 -1.54 -3.64
CA LYS A 23 9.60 -0.49 -4.50
C LYS A 23 9.68 0.87 -3.80
N ILE A 24 8.71 1.20 -2.94
CA ILE A 24 8.73 2.44 -2.15
C ILE A 24 9.61 2.31 -0.90
N SER A 25 9.96 1.09 -0.51
CA SER A 25 10.73 0.81 0.69
C SER A 25 12.21 1.07 0.47
N VAL A 26 12.82 1.86 1.37
CA VAL A 26 14.25 2.20 1.32
C VAL A 26 15.12 1.25 2.14
N ALA A 27 14.50 0.48 3.04
CA ALA A 27 15.16 -0.48 3.91
C ALA A 27 14.23 -1.65 4.24
N GLN A 28 14.78 -2.86 4.19
CA GLN A 28 14.11 -4.04 4.72
C GLN A 28 14.46 -4.18 6.21
N ILE A 29 13.43 -4.27 7.04
CA ILE A 29 13.60 -4.41 8.49
C ILE A 29 13.60 -5.90 8.84
N VAL A 30 14.62 -6.30 9.57
CA VAL A 30 14.91 -7.71 9.89
C VAL A 30 15.05 -7.91 11.38
N THR A 31 15.60 -6.93 12.10
CA THR A 31 15.77 -7.00 13.55
C THR A 31 14.70 -6.19 14.28
N PRO A 32 14.19 -6.68 15.42
CA PRO A 32 13.23 -5.93 16.23
C PRO A 32 13.89 -4.84 17.09
N ASP A 33 15.22 -4.87 17.20
CA ASP A 33 15.96 -3.97 18.07
C ASP A 33 16.00 -2.54 17.50
N THR A 34 16.03 -1.57 18.40
CA THR A 34 16.02 -0.13 18.07
C THR A 34 17.42 0.46 18.11
N TYR A 35 18.13 0.28 19.22
CA TYR A 35 19.46 0.82 19.48
C TYR A 35 20.39 -0.28 20.00
N ASN A 36 21.69 -0.17 19.71
CA ASN A 36 22.71 -1.03 20.28
C ASN A 36 23.04 -0.61 21.74
N GLU A 37 23.95 -1.34 22.38
CA GLU A 37 24.39 -1.09 23.77
C GLU A 37 24.98 0.32 23.95
N ASP A 38 25.57 0.89 22.90
CA ASP A 38 26.15 2.24 22.89
C ASP A 38 25.10 3.35 22.61
N GLY A 39 23.83 2.99 22.39
CA GLY A 39 22.74 3.93 22.10
C GLY A 39 22.67 4.41 20.65
N TYR A 40 23.38 3.79 19.72
CA TYR A 40 23.32 4.07 18.29
C TYR A 40 22.25 3.23 17.58
N PRO A 41 21.55 3.79 16.57
CA PRO A 41 20.60 3.01 15.79
C PRO A 41 21.25 1.82 15.07
N ILE A 42 20.52 0.71 14.97
CA ILE A 42 20.97 -0.52 14.32
C ILE A 42 20.54 -0.55 12.85
N GLU A 43 21.43 -0.96 11.95
CA GLU A 43 21.09 -1.20 10.55
C GLU A 43 20.09 -2.34 10.39
N ASN A 44 19.09 -2.15 9.54
CA ASN A 44 17.95 -3.05 9.33
C ASN A 44 17.10 -3.28 10.60
N GLY A 45 17.26 -2.41 11.62
CA GLY A 45 16.41 -2.37 12.82
C GLY A 45 15.29 -1.34 12.70
N LEU A 46 14.46 -1.22 13.74
CA LEU A 46 13.29 -0.34 13.70
C LEU A 46 13.63 1.16 13.59
N MET A 47 14.81 1.56 14.06
CA MET A 47 15.29 2.95 14.04
C MET A 47 16.34 3.21 12.95
N ASP A 48 16.35 2.39 11.88
CA ASP A 48 17.31 2.51 10.79
C ASP A 48 17.35 3.95 10.21
N PRO A 49 18.53 4.62 10.15
CA PRO A 49 18.65 6.01 9.68
C PRO A 49 18.17 6.26 8.24
N ARG A 50 17.99 5.21 7.44
CA ARG A 50 17.37 5.31 6.11
C ARG A 50 15.88 5.64 6.17
N LEU A 51 15.18 5.23 7.22
CA LEU A 51 13.74 5.51 7.42
C LEU A 51 13.48 6.97 7.81
N GLY A 52 14.49 7.64 8.33
CA GLY A 52 14.42 9.00 8.83
C GLY A 52 15.22 9.14 10.12
N VAL A 53 15.43 10.38 10.55
CA VAL A 53 16.15 10.67 11.80
C VAL A 53 15.36 11.68 12.63
N ILE A 54 15.32 11.43 13.94
CA ILE A 54 14.71 12.35 14.92
C ILE A 54 15.80 13.05 15.73
N ASP A 55 16.91 12.36 16.00
CA ASP A 55 18.04 12.91 16.73
C ASP A 55 18.77 13.97 15.89
N PRO A 56 18.93 15.22 16.39
CA PRO A 56 19.63 16.31 15.68
C PRO A 56 21.09 16.04 15.31
N ARG A 57 21.73 15.06 15.97
CA ARG A 57 23.13 14.65 15.74
C ARG A 57 23.29 13.86 14.45
N PHE A 58 22.24 13.18 14.00
CA PHE A 58 22.28 12.34 12.80
C PHE A 58 21.64 13.03 11.60
N ARG A 59 22.02 12.55 10.41
CA ARG A 59 21.38 12.90 9.14
C ARG A 59 20.74 11.65 8.55
N CYS A 60 19.60 11.81 7.91
CA CYS A 60 18.95 10.70 7.22
C CYS A 60 19.85 10.20 6.09
N TRP A 61 20.06 8.88 6.01
CA TRP A 61 20.93 8.29 4.99
C TRP A 61 20.28 8.25 3.61
N THR A 62 18.96 8.39 3.53
CA THR A 62 18.21 8.39 2.27
C THR A 62 18.18 9.78 1.62
N CYS A 63 17.86 10.82 2.39
CA CYS A 63 17.71 12.18 1.84
C CYS A 63 18.77 13.19 2.31
N GLY A 64 19.60 12.86 3.30
CA GLY A 64 20.63 13.76 3.85
C GLY A 64 20.12 14.87 4.77
N ALA A 65 18.80 15.02 4.91
CA ALA A 65 18.16 16.01 5.76
C ALA A 65 18.33 15.71 7.25
N ARG A 66 18.23 16.75 8.09
CA ARG A 66 18.22 16.63 9.55
C ARG A 66 16.80 16.37 10.07
N GLY A 67 16.70 16.03 11.36
CA GLY A 67 15.41 15.93 12.04
C GLY A 67 14.59 17.23 11.89
N GLY A 68 13.31 17.09 11.56
CA GLY A 68 12.39 18.20 11.28
C GLY A 68 12.29 18.61 9.80
N GLU A 69 13.33 18.37 9.01
CA GLU A 69 13.32 18.61 7.54
C GLU A 69 13.08 17.32 6.75
N CYS A 70 13.41 16.17 7.34
CA CYS A 70 13.19 14.87 6.73
C CYS A 70 11.70 14.51 6.71
N PRO A 71 11.09 14.23 5.55
CA PRO A 71 9.68 13.85 5.44
C PRO A 71 9.39 12.42 5.93
N GLY A 72 10.43 11.62 6.16
CA GLY A 72 10.34 10.20 6.47
C GLY A 72 10.34 9.33 5.21
N HIS A 73 10.75 8.07 5.39
CA HIS A 73 10.88 7.10 4.31
C HIS A 73 10.33 5.75 4.73
N PHE A 74 9.66 5.05 3.81
CA PHE A 74 9.02 3.79 4.12
C PHE A 74 10.03 2.65 4.28
N GLY A 75 9.82 1.83 5.30
CA GLY A 75 10.46 0.52 5.46
C GLY A 75 9.49 -0.60 5.07
N SER A 76 10.01 -1.81 4.91
CA SER A 76 9.19 -2.99 4.68
C SER A 76 9.69 -4.18 5.49
N ILE A 77 8.76 -5.01 5.93
CA ILE A 77 9.04 -6.30 6.58
C ILE A 77 8.51 -7.39 5.66
N ASN A 78 9.37 -8.33 5.29
CA ASN A 78 8.95 -9.51 4.56
C ASN A 78 8.36 -10.52 5.55
N LEU A 79 7.05 -10.75 5.46
CA LEU A 79 6.36 -11.73 6.29
C LEU A 79 6.76 -13.15 5.85
N ALA A 80 7.08 -14.00 6.81
CA ALA A 80 7.43 -15.40 6.54
C ALA A 80 6.25 -16.21 5.95
N ARG A 81 5.01 -15.80 6.23
CA ARG A 81 3.78 -16.41 5.75
C ARG A 81 2.72 -15.34 5.45
N PRO A 82 1.78 -15.61 4.53
CA PRO A 82 0.68 -14.68 4.27
C PRO A 82 -0.19 -14.52 5.52
N VAL A 83 -0.59 -13.28 5.80
CA VAL A 83 -1.48 -12.91 6.90
C VAL A 83 -2.74 -12.27 6.33
N ILE A 84 -3.91 -12.71 6.78
CA ILE A 84 -5.18 -12.11 6.35
C ILE A 84 -5.32 -10.75 6.99
N HIS A 85 -5.47 -9.72 6.18
CA HIS A 85 -5.77 -8.38 6.65
C HIS A 85 -7.20 -8.32 7.20
N VAL A 86 -7.35 -8.01 8.49
CA VAL A 86 -8.62 -8.08 9.22
C VAL A 86 -9.71 -7.23 8.57
N GLY A 87 -9.36 -6.05 8.04
CA GLY A 87 -10.31 -5.17 7.35
C GLY A 87 -10.92 -5.74 6.06
N PHE A 88 -10.39 -6.86 5.54
CA PHE A 88 -10.93 -7.53 4.35
C PHE A 88 -11.49 -8.92 4.66
N ALA A 89 -11.52 -9.36 5.92
CA ALA A 89 -11.94 -10.71 6.29
C ALA A 89 -13.36 -11.05 5.77
N ASP A 90 -14.33 -10.17 5.97
CA ASP A 90 -15.71 -10.36 5.49
C ASP A 90 -15.80 -10.38 3.95
N THR A 91 -15.04 -9.52 3.29
CA THR A 91 -14.99 -9.43 1.83
C THR A 91 -14.38 -10.70 1.24
N ILE A 92 -13.27 -11.17 1.81
CA ILE A 92 -12.63 -12.43 1.42
C ILE A 92 -13.60 -13.60 1.63
N HIS A 93 -14.30 -13.65 2.77
CA HIS A 93 -15.29 -14.68 3.06
C HIS A 93 -16.41 -14.71 2.01
N LYS A 94 -16.94 -13.54 1.64
CA LYS A 94 -17.96 -13.41 0.58
C LYS A 94 -17.44 -13.91 -0.78
N ILE A 95 -16.22 -13.51 -1.16
CA ILE A 95 -15.59 -13.93 -2.43
C ILE A 95 -15.40 -15.45 -2.46
N LEU A 96 -14.90 -16.04 -1.36
CA LEU A 96 -14.68 -17.48 -1.27
C LEU A 96 -15.97 -18.30 -1.32
N ARG A 97 -17.10 -17.72 -0.87
CA ARG A 97 -18.42 -18.35 -0.96
C ARG A 97 -19.10 -18.16 -2.31
N SER A 98 -18.76 -17.11 -3.06
CA SER A 98 -19.37 -16.79 -4.35
C SER A 98 -18.58 -17.29 -5.56
N THR A 99 -17.42 -17.92 -5.35
CA THR A 99 -16.55 -18.44 -6.41
C THR A 99 -16.30 -19.95 -6.29
N CYS A 100 -16.13 -20.62 -7.42
CA CYS A 100 -15.76 -22.03 -7.48
C CYS A 100 -14.28 -22.21 -7.13
N ARG A 101 -13.97 -23.06 -6.15
CA ARG A 101 -12.60 -23.34 -5.69
C ARG A 101 -11.70 -24.05 -6.71
N LYS A 102 -12.28 -24.67 -7.75
CA LYS A 102 -11.51 -25.38 -8.79
C LYS A 102 -11.20 -24.50 -10.01
N CYS A 103 -12.16 -23.69 -10.46
CA CYS A 103 -12.03 -22.91 -11.69
C CYS A 103 -12.01 -21.39 -11.50
N GLY A 104 -12.22 -20.90 -10.27
CA GLY A 104 -12.23 -19.46 -9.95
C GLY A 104 -13.43 -18.68 -10.51
N ARG A 105 -14.35 -19.32 -11.24
CA ARG A 105 -15.54 -18.67 -11.77
C ARG A 105 -16.54 -18.33 -10.66
N VAL A 106 -17.24 -17.23 -10.82
CA VAL A 106 -18.40 -16.90 -9.99
C VAL A 106 -19.46 -17.99 -10.16
N LEU A 107 -20.16 -18.34 -9.09
CA LEU A 107 -21.21 -19.37 -9.06
C LEU A 107 -22.51 -18.87 -9.71
N LEU A 108 -22.42 -18.48 -10.98
CA LEU A 108 -23.54 -18.05 -11.82
C LEU A 108 -23.46 -18.75 -13.18
N THR A 109 -24.61 -19.00 -13.78
CA THR A 109 -24.74 -19.45 -15.17
C THR A 109 -24.38 -18.33 -16.15
N GLY A 110 -24.08 -18.68 -17.39
CA GLY A 110 -23.77 -17.70 -18.43
C GLY A 110 -24.91 -16.69 -18.66
N THR A 111 -26.15 -17.17 -18.64
CA THR A 111 -27.36 -16.34 -18.78
C THR A 111 -27.51 -15.36 -17.63
N GLU A 112 -27.34 -15.80 -16.38
CA GLU A 112 -27.40 -14.91 -15.22
C GLU A 112 -26.30 -13.83 -15.28
N ILE A 113 -25.08 -14.20 -15.66
CA ILE A 113 -23.97 -13.25 -15.82
C ILE A 113 -24.33 -12.16 -16.84
N GLU A 114 -24.88 -12.53 -18.00
CA GLU A 114 -25.29 -11.57 -19.04
C GLU A 114 -26.38 -10.62 -18.56
N GLU A 115 -27.37 -11.13 -17.81
CA GLU A 115 -28.43 -10.33 -17.21
C GLU A 115 -27.88 -9.31 -16.20
N TYR A 116 -27.00 -9.75 -15.29
CA TYR A 116 -26.35 -8.86 -14.32
C TYR A 116 -25.52 -7.77 -15.01
N ILE A 117 -24.76 -8.13 -16.05
CA ILE A 117 -23.95 -7.16 -16.82
C ILE A 117 -24.85 -6.14 -17.52
N ARG A 118 -25.96 -6.58 -18.10
CA ARG A 118 -26.91 -5.69 -18.80
C ARG A 118 -27.62 -4.74 -17.83
N GLY A 119 -28.05 -5.25 -16.68
CA GLY A 119 -28.81 -4.49 -15.67
C GLY A 119 -27.96 -3.51 -14.85
N TYR A 120 -26.78 -3.92 -14.40
CA TYR A 120 -25.99 -3.14 -13.44
C TYR A 120 -24.75 -2.45 -14.04
N LEU A 121 -24.09 -3.03 -15.05
CA LEU A 121 -22.80 -2.50 -15.54
C LEU A 121 -22.93 -1.45 -16.65
N LYS A 122 -23.98 -1.51 -17.49
CA LYS A 122 -24.22 -0.49 -18.54
C LYS A 122 -24.55 0.92 -17.97
N PRO A 123 -25.38 1.07 -16.93
CA PRO A 123 -25.64 2.38 -16.32
C PRO A 123 -24.44 2.93 -15.54
N TRP A 124 -23.64 2.07 -14.90
CA TRP A 124 -22.50 2.47 -14.08
C TRP A 124 -21.33 3.04 -14.90
N ARG A 125 -21.02 2.45 -16.07
CA ARG A 125 -19.99 3.00 -16.99
C ARG A 125 -20.34 4.39 -17.51
N LYS A 126 -21.62 4.66 -17.81
CA LYS A 126 -22.07 6.00 -18.26
C LYS A 126 -21.91 7.09 -17.18
N ARG A 127 -22.04 6.72 -15.89
CA ARG A 127 -21.86 7.65 -14.75
C ARG A 127 -20.41 8.05 -14.51
N LYS A 128 -19.42 7.20 -14.85
CA LYS A 128 -18.00 7.56 -14.77
C LYS A 128 -17.56 8.51 -15.88
N THR A 129 -18.14 8.42 -17.08
CA THR A 129 -17.83 9.33 -18.20
C THR A 129 -18.55 10.69 -18.12
N SER A 130 -19.67 10.78 -17.38
CA SER A 130 -20.45 12.03 -17.24
C SER A 130 -20.06 12.89 -16.03
N ARG A 131 -19.08 12.49 -15.22
CA ARG A 131 -18.48 13.33 -14.18
C ARG A 131 -17.19 13.94 -14.71
N HIS A 132 -17.36 14.81 -15.71
CA HIS A 132 -16.38 15.85 -15.99
C HIS A 132 -16.39 16.79 -14.79
N TRP A 133 -15.30 16.79 -14.02
CA TRP A 133 -14.92 17.95 -13.24
C TRP A 133 -14.37 19.01 -14.19
#